data_AF-A0A1M3HFY6-F1
#
_entry.id   AF-A0A1M3HFY6-F1
#
_cell.length_a   1.000
_cell.length_b   1.000
_cell.length_c   1.000
_cell.angle_alpha   90.00
_cell.angle_beta   90.00
_cell.angle_gamma   90.00
#
_symmetry.space_group_name_H-M   'P 1'
#
loop_
_entity.id
_entity.type
_entity.pdbx_description
1 polymer ?
#
loop_
_entity_poly.entity_id
_entity_poly.type
_entity_poly.pdbx_seq_one_letter_code
_entity_poly.pdbx_strand_id
1 'polypeptide(L)'
;MNKFYKTLTHLVRTLLLTVPLFYAMGVSAQTYSITTNKNWSAALPSTCTNCTINISSGVTLTIDGSETCQNCTFQGGGNISMTNQTLNLQYTGNSLATTVFNNINFDVYGNNGKVIVNAPLSMTSSIFTFHDGSYFNTSYQVDMVSSTVNLYDASSMNSTGSSSTTITLSSNSKIAIGNGSKTSSSSFTVSGPTLTMFDNSSVVVGNNNNSYYNWSTYQASPANSTHATTHSRSTTNNNLNCGGNGQHSCSAPVVYGPSTLTTSNSGLVPWNTLPVILSGFTAAVNGGGSVKLGWETKMEQNSSRFEIERSATGSSWSTVGTVQANGNSSNTSSYSYTDGSPLQGANYYRLKMIDLDGSAVYSEVKVVETAAVSHISFFPNPARDYVNVTLGGMNAATATVRIINQAGAVLQEKKAQAGTTVTFSLQQYTTGFYILSVMSSDGTHESSKLLINRM
;
A
#
# COMPACT_ATOMS: atom_id res chain seq x y z
N MET A 1 -11.77 89.34 -41.24
CA MET A 1 -10.78 88.65 -42.09
C MET A 1 -10.44 87.30 -41.45
N ASN A 2 -10.80 86.20 -42.14
CA ASN A 2 -10.21 84.84 -42.15
C ASN A 2 -9.74 84.19 -40.84
N LYS A 3 -10.36 83.11 -40.33
CA LYS A 3 -10.26 81.66 -40.69
C LYS A 3 -9.81 80.98 -39.36
N PHE A 4 -10.38 79.93 -38.75
CA PHE A 4 -10.79 78.60 -39.21
C PHE A 4 -11.71 77.96 -38.13
N TYR A 5 -12.64 77.12 -38.59
CA TYR A 5 -13.52 76.21 -37.84
C TYR A 5 -12.74 75.18 -36.98
N LYS A 6 -13.19 74.81 -35.77
CA LYS A 6 -14.18 73.73 -35.51
C LYS A 6 -14.29 73.35 -34.02
N THR A 7 -15.51 73.00 -33.66
CA THR A 7 -16.15 72.74 -32.36
C THR A 7 -15.67 71.44 -31.68
N LEU A 8 -15.47 71.47 -30.36
CA LEU A 8 -15.28 70.29 -29.49
C LEU A 8 -16.44 70.24 -28.48
N THR A 9 -17.37 69.30 -28.65
CA THR A 9 -18.56 69.13 -27.80
C THR A 9 -18.37 67.96 -26.83
N HIS A 10 -18.48 68.31 -25.54
CA HIS A 10 -18.87 67.55 -24.35
C HIS A 10 -18.32 66.15 -24.03
N LEU A 11 -17.52 66.12 -22.96
CA LEU A 11 -17.38 65.02 -22.01
C LEU A 11 -18.72 64.69 -21.34
N VAL A 12 -19.10 63.40 -21.33
CA VAL A 12 -19.78 62.76 -20.20
C VAL A 12 -19.05 61.45 -19.91
N ARG A 13 -18.44 61.39 -18.72
CA ARG A 13 -17.77 60.21 -18.15
C ARG A 13 -18.80 59.11 -17.88
N THR A 14 -18.60 57.94 -18.47
CA THR A 14 -19.16 56.68 -17.93
C THR A 14 -17.97 55.78 -17.58
N LEU A 15 -17.78 55.53 -16.29
CA LEU A 15 -16.70 54.71 -15.74
C LEU A 15 -17.09 53.23 -15.91
N LEU A 16 -16.56 52.56 -16.93
CA LEU A 16 -16.61 51.09 -17.03
C LEU A 16 -15.34 50.52 -16.41
N LEU A 17 -15.45 49.98 -15.20
CA LEU A 17 -14.45 49.11 -14.61
C LEU A 17 -14.43 47.80 -15.40
N THR A 18 -13.47 47.63 -16.30
CA THR A 18 -13.12 46.32 -16.84
C THR A 18 -12.17 45.64 -15.86
N VAL A 19 -12.73 44.78 -15.00
CA VAL A 19 -11.93 43.81 -14.24
C VAL A 19 -11.45 42.77 -15.24
N PRO A 20 -10.13 42.55 -15.45
CA PRO A 20 -9.68 41.40 -16.20
C PRO A 20 -10.00 40.17 -15.36
N LEU A 21 -11.04 39.46 -15.77
CA LEU A 21 -11.35 38.13 -15.25
C LEU A 21 -10.21 37.21 -15.76
N PHE A 22 -9.17 37.02 -14.95
CA PHE A 22 -8.23 35.94 -15.18
C PHE A 22 -8.99 34.63 -15.01
N TYR A 23 -9.48 34.07 -16.11
CA TYR A 23 -9.80 32.66 -16.17
C TYR A 23 -8.49 31.90 -16.00
N ALA A 24 -8.22 31.50 -14.75
CA ALA A 24 -7.45 30.30 -14.51
C ALA A 24 -8.27 29.16 -15.12
N MET A 25 -7.98 28.83 -16.39
CA MET A 25 -8.44 27.58 -16.98
C MET A 25 -7.78 26.47 -16.16
N GLY A 26 -8.49 25.98 -15.14
CA GLY A 26 -8.16 24.71 -14.53
C GLY A 26 -8.22 23.68 -15.64
N VAL A 27 -7.06 23.17 -16.06
CA VAL A 27 -6.97 22.13 -17.09
C VAL A 27 -7.55 20.87 -16.45
N SER A 28 -8.85 20.63 -16.69
CA SER A 28 -9.56 19.41 -16.32
C SER A 28 -8.73 18.20 -16.76
N ALA A 29 -8.56 17.23 -15.87
CA ALA A 29 -7.89 15.99 -16.21
C ALA A 29 -8.57 15.34 -17.42
N GLN A 30 -7.82 15.10 -18.49
CA GLN A 30 -8.36 14.49 -19.72
C GLN A 30 -8.17 12.98 -19.65
N THR A 31 -9.24 12.23 -19.89
CA THR A 31 -9.19 10.76 -19.85
C THR A 31 -9.15 10.18 -21.26
N TYR A 32 -8.16 9.33 -21.53
CA TYR A 32 -7.94 8.62 -22.78
C TYR A 32 -8.11 7.12 -22.54
N SER A 33 -8.91 6.46 -23.38
CA SER A 33 -9.12 5.00 -23.30
C SER A 33 -8.50 4.31 -24.51
N ILE A 34 -7.47 3.51 -24.25
CA ILE A 34 -6.73 2.72 -25.24
C ILE A 34 -7.25 1.29 -25.15
N THR A 35 -8.19 0.96 -26.02
CA THR A 35 -8.88 -0.35 -26.07
C THR A 35 -8.37 -1.27 -27.18
N THR A 36 -7.51 -0.75 -28.06
CA THR A 36 -6.82 -1.49 -29.12
C THR A 36 -5.38 -1.01 -29.20
N ASN A 37 -4.49 -1.81 -29.76
CA ASN A 37 -3.10 -1.40 -29.96
C ASN A 37 -3.06 -0.09 -30.76
N LYS A 38 -2.35 0.91 -30.25
CA LYS A 38 -2.25 2.22 -30.86
C LYS A 38 -0.89 2.84 -30.62
N ASN A 39 -0.48 3.65 -31.58
CA ASN A 39 0.61 4.59 -31.40
C ASN A 39 0.15 5.78 -30.54
N TRP A 40 1.09 6.37 -29.80
CA TRP A 40 0.87 7.58 -29.01
C TRP A 40 0.38 8.71 -29.91
N SER A 41 1.07 8.97 -31.02
CA SER A 41 0.72 10.03 -31.97
C SER A 41 -0.71 9.92 -32.54
N ALA A 42 -1.28 8.72 -32.55
CA ALA A 42 -2.63 8.44 -33.04
C ALA A 42 -3.71 8.51 -31.94
N ALA A 43 -3.33 8.59 -30.67
CA ALA A 43 -4.24 8.49 -29.53
C ALA A 43 -4.14 9.65 -28.53
N LEU A 44 -2.98 10.31 -28.46
CA LEU A 44 -2.66 11.35 -27.48
C LEU A 44 -1.94 12.53 -28.13
N PRO A 45 -2.04 13.73 -27.56
CA PRO A 45 -1.20 14.86 -27.95
C PRO A 45 0.26 14.61 -27.58
N SER A 46 1.18 15.28 -28.30
CA SER A 46 2.63 15.10 -28.07
C SER A 46 3.09 15.53 -26.66
N THR A 47 2.40 16.54 -26.10
CA THR A 47 2.47 16.86 -24.68
C THR A 47 1.10 16.62 -24.06
N CYS A 48 1.01 15.61 -23.20
CA CYS A 48 -0.21 15.28 -22.48
C CYS A 48 -0.15 15.86 -21.06
N THR A 49 -1.00 16.83 -20.75
CA THR A 49 -1.03 17.50 -19.44
C THR A 49 -2.26 17.09 -18.65
N ASN A 50 -2.06 16.65 -17.39
CA ASN A 50 -3.09 16.12 -16.50
C ASN A 50 -3.89 14.96 -17.12
N CYS A 51 -3.23 14.08 -17.87
CA CYS A 51 -3.90 13.00 -18.60
C CYS A 51 -4.08 11.75 -17.75
N THR A 52 -5.27 11.15 -17.76
CA THR A 52 -5.47 9.77 -17.29
C THR A 52 -5.59 8.85 -18.50
N ILE A 53 -4.68 7.89 -18.63
CA ILE A 53 -4.52 7.03 -19.80
C ILE A 53 -4.86 5.61 -19.36
N ASN A 54 -6.06 5.17 -19.69
CA ASN A 54 -6.58 3.84 -19.40
C ASN A 54 -6.22 2.90 -20.54
N ILE A 55 -5.25 2.01 -20.33
CA ILE A 55 -4.83 1.00 -21.30
C ILE A 55 -5.42 -0.34 -20.87
N SER A 56 -6.27 -0.90 -21.73
CA SER A 56 -6.95 -2.16 -21.43
C SER A 56 -5.95 -3.33 -21.33
N SER A 57 -6.27 -4.35 -20.54
CA SER A 57 -5.43 -5.54 -20.44
C SER A 57 -5.19 -6.19 -21.81
N GLY A 58 -3.93 -6.57 -22.08
CA GLY A 58 -3.51 -7.13 -23.37
C GLY A 58 -3.35 -6.12 -24.51
N VAL A 59 -3.65 -4.83 -24.28
CA VAL A 59 -3.48 -3.76 -25.27
C VAL A 59 -2.14 -3.06 -25.06
N THR A 60 -1.49 -2.66 -26.15
CA THR A 60 -0.22 -1.92 -26.13
C THR A 60 -0.40 -0.50 -26.66
N LEU A 61 0.03 0.49 -25.87
CA LEU A 61 0.29 1.86 -26.31
C LEU A 61 1.76 1.99 -26.71
N THR A 62 2.03 2.21 -27.99
CA THR A 62 3.38 2.36 -28.52
C THR A 62 3.77 3.84 -28.55
N ILE A 63 4.81 4.21 -27.83
CA ILE A 63 5.41 5.55 -27.93
C ILE A 63 6.26 5.59 -29.19
N ASP A 64 5.77 6.31 -30.19
CA ASP A 64 6.32 6.36 -31.55
C ASP A 64 7.01 7.70 -31.88
N GLY A 65 7.13 8.59 -30.90
CA GLY A 65 7.85 9.86 -30.97
C GLY A 65 8.55 10.21 -29.66
N SER A 66 9.10 11.43 -29.57
CA SER A 66 9.61 11.97 -28.30
C SER A 66 8.46 12.68 -27.58
N GLU A 67 7.86 11.99 -26.63
CA GLU A 67 6.60 12.42 -26.01
C GLU A 67 6.82 12.97 -24.60
N THR A 68 6.00 13.94 -24.23
CA THR A 68 6.02 14.52 -22.88
C THR A 68 4.70 14.25 -22.17
N CYS A 69 4.81 13.74 -20.96
CA CYS A 69 3.71 13.56 -20.05
C CYS A 69 3.89 14.48 -18.84
N GLN A 70 2.91 15.36 -18.61
CA GLN A 70 2.86 16.25 -17.47
C GLN A 70 1.73 15.81 -16.54
N ASN A 71 2.05 15.39 -15.31
CA ASN A 71 1.07 14.93 -14.32
C ASN A 71 0.14 13.81 -14.84
N CYS A 72 0.63 12.83 -15.60
CA CYS A 72 -0.25 11.77 -16.11
C CYS A 72 -0.40 10.59 -15.13
N THR A 73 -1.49 9.87 -15.32
CA THR A 73 -1.75 8.57 -14.72
C THR A 73 -1.91 7.54 -15.82
N PHE A 74 -1.08 6.51 -15.85
CA PHE A 74 -1.22 5.33 -16.69
C PHE A 74 -1.82 4.19 -15.87
N GLN A 75 -2.90 3.58 -16.33
CA GLN A 75 -3.55 2.49 -15.60
C GLN A 75 -4.32 1.53 -16.51
N GLY A 76 -4.78 0.39 -15.96
CA GLY A 76 -5.76 -0.48 -16.62
C GLY A 76 -5.28 -1.90 -16.96
N GLY A 77 -4.04 -2.27 -16.62
CA GLY A 77 -3.51 -3.61 -16.86
C GLY A 77 -2.90 -3.84 -18.24
N GLY A 78 -2.79 -2.78 -19.04
CA GLY A 78 -2.20 -2.83 -20.39
C GLY A 78 -0.69 -2.65 -20.42
N ASN A 79 -0.16 -2.58 -21.64
CA ASN A 79 1.26 -2.45 -21.92
C ASN A 79 1.58 -1.08 -22.51
N ILE A 80 2.79 -0.60 -22.25
CA ILE A 80 3.43 0.51 -22.96
C ILE A 80 4.71 -0.03 -23.57
N SER A 81 5.02 0.37 -24.79
CA SER A 81 6.28 -0.02 -25.42
C SER A 81 6.89 1.13 -26.19
N MET A 82 8.23 1.19 -26.22
CA MET A 82 8.95 2.15 -27.05
C MET A 82 10.29 1.60 -27.53
N THR A 83 10.74 2.03 -28.71
CA THR A 83 12.04 1.64 -29.27
C THR A 83 12.78 2.86 -29.78
N ASN A 84 13.96 3.16 -29.23
CA ASN A 84 14.76 4.33 -29.58
C ASN A 84 14.03 5.67 -29.44
N GLN A 85 13.01 5.74 -28.58
CA GLN A 85 12.23 6.94 -28.30
C GLN A 85 12.42 7.46 -26.88
N THR A 86 11.98 8.70 -26.65
CA THR A 86 12.05 9.34 -25.33
C THR A 86 10.66 9.59 -24.78
N LEU A 87 10.41 9.14 -23.56
CA LEU A 87 9.28 9.57 -22.74
C LEU A 87 9.79 10.49 -21.62
N ASN A 88 9.32 11.72 -21.62
CA ASN A 88 9.66 12.72 -20.62
C ASN A 88 8.49 12.89 -19.63
N LEU A 89 8.68 12.47 -18.39
CA LEU A 89 7.73 12.65 -17.30
C LEU A 89 8.05 13.95 -16.56
N GLN A 90 7.10 14.86 -16.50
CA GLN A 90 7.26 16.18 -15.92
C GLN A 90 6.07 16.51 -15.03
N TYR A 91 6.22 17.52 -14.18
CA TYR A 91 5.08 18.17 -13.55
C TYR A 91 4.82 19.51 -14.25
N THR A 92 3.61 20.03 -14.10
CA THR A 92 3.25 21.35 -14.64
C THR A 92 2.85 22.32 -13.53
N GLY A 93 3.17 23.61 -13.74
CA GLY A 93 2.95 24.67 -12.76
C GLY A 93 3.88 24.59 -11.54
N ASN A 94 3.53 25.33 -10.50
CA ASN A 94 4.28 25.37 -9.23
C ASN A 94 3.88 24.25 -8.25
N SER A 95 3.16 23.23 -8.72
CA SER A 95 2.68 22.12 -7.89
C SER A 95 3.39 20.84 -8.30
N LEU A 96 4.14 20.25 -7.37
CA LEU A 96 4.80 18.94 -7.53
C LEU A 96 3.73 17.85 -7.57
N ALA A 97 3.18 17.59 -8.74
CA ALA A 97 2.23 16.51 -8.96
C ALA A 97 2.96 15.23 -9.39
N THR A 98 2.47 14.10 -8.87
CA THR A 98 3.04 12.78 -9.10
C THR A 98 2.53 12.20 -10.41
N THR A 99 3.45 11.73 -11.25
CA THR A 99 3.12 10.85 -12.38
C THR A 99 2.92 9.43 -11.84
N VAL A 100 1.83 8.77 -12.24
CA VAL A 100 1.43 7.47 -11.69
C VAL A 100 1.42 6.39 -12.77
N PHE A 101 1.97 5.23 -12.45
CA PHE A 101 1.78 3.98 -13.21
C PHE A 101 1.15 2.95 -12.27
N ASN A 102 -0.05 2.48 -12.61
CA ASN A 102 -0.80 1.55 -11.80
C ASN A 102 -1.23 0.33 -12.64
N ASN A 103 -0.65 -0.83 -12.32
CA ASN A 103 -0.86 -2.06 -13.07
C ASN A 103 -0.52 -1.90 -14.56
N ILE A 104 0.72 -1.50 -14.86
CA ILE A 104 1.23 -1.31 -16.23
C ILE A 104 2.50 -2.12 -16.43
N ASN A 105 2.60 -2.79 -17.58
CA ASN A 105 3.87 -3.32 -18.08
C ASN A 105 4.47 -2.32 -19.08
N PHE A 106 5.72 -1.89 -18.90
CA PHE A 106 6.37 -0.91 -19.77
C PHE A 106 7.72 -1.43 -20.26
N ASP A 107 7.78 -1.77 -21.54
CA ASP A 107 8.99 -2.25 -22.21
C ASP A 107 9.70 -1.15 -23.01
N VAL A 108 11.01 -0.99 -22.79
CA VAL A 108 11.85 0.02 -23.42
C VAL A 108 13.01 -0.64 -24.15
N TYR A 109 13.10 -0.40 -25.46
CA TYR A 109 14.09 -1.00 -26.34
C TYR A 109 15.00 0.05 -27.00
N GLY A 110 16.12 -0.45 -27.54
CA GLY A 110 17.06 0.29 -28.35
C GLY A 110 18.03 1.16 -27.55
N ASN A 111 19.21 1.38 -28.14
CA ASN A 111 20.30 2.16 -27.53
C ASN A 111 19.96 3.65 -27.29
N ASN A 112 18.83 4.12 -27.80
CA ASN A 112 18.34 5.49 -27.58
C ASN A 112 16.99 5.54 -26.85
N GLY A 113 16.46 4.41 -26.36
CA GLY A 113 15.23 4.39 -25.57
C GLY A 113 15.45 5.07 -24.22
N LYS A 114 14.68 6.11 -23.89
CA LYS A 114 14.89 6.97 -22.72
C LYS A 114 13.60 7.26 -21.95
N VAL A 115 13.55 6.91 -20.67
CA VAL A 115 12.56 7.43 -19.72
C VAL A 115 13.23 8.48 -18.87
N ILE A 116 12.82 9.74 -19.01
CA ILE A 116 13.38 10.86 -18.25
C ILE A 116 12.33 11.34 -17.24
N VAL A 117 12.65 11.25 -15.95
CA VAL A 117 11.75 11.51 -14.84
C VAL A 117 12.13 12.80 -14.14
N ASN A 118 11.44 13.87 -14.53
CA ASN A 118 11.55 15.23 -13.99
C ASN A 118 10.35 15.60 -13.11
N ALA A 119 9.73 14.61 -12.45
CA ALA A 119 8.63 14.77 -11.51
C ALA A 119 8.60 13.60 -10.52
N PRO A 120 7.93 13.74 -9.36
CA PRO A 120 7.63 12.58 -8.52
C PRO A 120 6.97 11.46 -9.33
N LEU A 121 7.43 10.23 -9.16
CA LEU A 121 6.92 9.05 -9.86
C LEU A 121 6.44 8.02 -8.84
N SER A 122 5.22 7.50 -9.03
CA SER A 122 4.69 6.39 -8.26
C SER A 122 4.37 5.21 -9.18
N MET A 123 4.85 4.03 -8.79
CA MET A 123 4.63 2.76 -9.47
C MET A 123 3.92 1.80 -8.51
N THR A 124 2.73 1.34 -8.88
CA THR A 124 1.98 0.33 -8.12
C THR A 124 1.68 -0.86 -9.02
N SER A 125 2.02 -2.08 -8.58
CA SER A 125 1.82 -3.32 -9.34
C SER A 125 2.32 -3.25 -10.79
N SER A 126 3.37 -2.47 -11.04
CA SER A 126 3.84 -2.17 -12.40
C SER A 126 5.22 -2.77 -12.65
N ILE A 127 5.49 -3.13 -13.89
CA ILE A 127 6.75 -3.74 -14.33
C ILE A 127 7.34 -2.86 -15.41
N PHE A 128 8.54 -2.33 -15.19
CA PHE A 128 9.30 -1.61 -16.21
C PHE A 128 10.48 -2.48 -16.63
N THR A 129 10.65 -2.72 -17.92
CA THR A 129 11.74 -3.54 -18.46
C THR A 129 12.52 -2.74 -19.49
N PHE A 130 13.81 -2.64 -19.29
CA PHE A 130 14.75 -1.93 -20.15
C PHE A 130 15.67 -2.94 -20.83
N HIS A 131 15.83 -2.80 -22.15
CA HIS A 131 16.64 -3.66 -23.01
C HIS A 131 17.74 -2.87 -23.73
N ASP A 132 18.66 -3.57 -24.40
CA ASP A 132 19.74 -2.97 -25.19
C ASP A 132 20.54 -1.93 -24.37
N GLY A 133 20.84 -0.75 -24.93
CA GLY A 133 21.41 0.40 -24.21
C GLY A 133 20.37 1.43 -23.72
N SER A 134 19.12 1.00 -23.49
CA SER A 134 18.07 1.92 -23.03
C SER A 134 18.29 2.42 -21.60
N TYR A 135 17.58 3.50 -21.24
CA TYR A 135 17.96 4.31 -20.09
C TYR A 135 16.77 4.89 -19.33
N PHE A 136 16.81 4.78 -17.99
CA PHE A 136 15.95 5.49 -17.05
C PHE A 136 16.76 6.54 -16.29
N ASN A 137 16.39 7.81 -16.38
CA ASN A 137 16.92 8.87 -15.52
C ASN A 137 15.83 9.38 -14.59
N THR A 138 16.14 9.56 -13.31
CA THR A 138 15.29 10.36 -12.43
C THR A 138 16.08 11.42 -11.68
N SER A 139 15.48 12.60 -11.55
CA SER A 139 15.96 13.67 -10.66
C SER A 139 14.99 13.95 -9.51
N TYR A 140 13.95 13.13 -9.35
CA TYR A 140 12.86 13.27 -8.38
C TYR A 140 12.57 11.94 -7.67
N GLN A 141 11.73 11.98 -6.64
CA GLN A 141 11.34 10.80 -5.89
C GLN A 141 10.71 9.72 -6.80
N VAL A 142 11.03 8.46 -6.54
CA VAL A 142 10.44 7.30 -7.19
C VAL A 142 9.95 6.34 -6.12
N ASP A 143 8.65 6.13 -6.03
CA ASP A 143 8.02 5.23 -5.07
C ASP A 143 7.49 3.99 -5.76
N MET A 144 8.03 2.82 -5.39
CA MET A 144 7.68 1.51 -5.92
C MET A 144 6.91 0.70 -4.86
N VAL A 145 5.71 0.25 -5.22
CA VAL A 145 4.84 -0.61 -4.40
C VAL A 145 4.46 -1.84 -5.21
N SER A 146 4.84 -3.03 -4.75
CA SER A 146 4.64 -4.30 -5.48
C SER A 146 5.10 -4.22 -6.95
N SER A 147 6.16 -3.47 -7.23
CA SER A 147 6.57 -3.11 -8.59
C SER A 147 7.99 -3.58 -8.88
N THR A 148 8.28 -3.83 -10.15
CA THR A 148 9.58 -4.33 -10.60
C THR A 148 10.19 -3.41 -11.67
N VAL A 149 11.48 -3.11 -11.55
CA VAL A 149 12.30 -2.55 -12.63
C VAL A 149 13.33 -3.61 -13.03
N ASN A 150 13.34 -3.99 -14.30
CA ASN A 150 14.30 -4.92 -14.89
C ASN A 150 15.22 -4.15 -15.83
N LEU A 151 16.53 -4.26 -15.62
CA LEU A 151 17.56 -3.70 -16.49
C LEU A 151 18.27 -4.86 -17.19
N TYR A 152 18.05 -5.05 -18.48
CA TYR A 152 18.69 -6.10 -19.27
C TYR A 152 19.77 -5.54 -20.20
N ASP A 153 20.62 -6.43 -20.70
CA ASP A 153 21.67 -6.11 -21.67
C ASP A 153 22.59 -4.99 -21.17
N ALA A 154 22.70 -3.87 -21.87
CA ALA A 154 23.52 -2.71 -21.51
C ALA A 154 22.68 -1.55 -20.93
N SER A 155 21.45 -1.82 -20.48
CA SER A 155 20.54 -0.77 -20.04
C SER A 155 20.92 -0.21 -18.67
N SER A 156 20.45 0.99 -18.37
CA SER A 156 20.81 1.66 -17.13
C SER A 156 19.68 2.43 -16.47
N MET A 157 19.75 2.50 -15.14
CA MET A 157 18.93 3.38 -14.31
C MET A 157 19.88 4.32 -13.57
N ASN A 158 19.73 5.63 -13.73
CA ASN A 158 20.49 6.59 -12.95
C ASN A 158 19.53 7.53 -12.21
N SER A 159 19.91 7.85 -10.98
CA SER A 159 19.26 8.89 -10.20
C SER A 159 20.27 10.01 -9.92
N THR A 160 20.00 11.20 -10.45
CA THR A 160 20.96 12.32 -10.53
C THR A 160 20.50 13.58 -9.80
N GLY A 161 19.48 13.49 -8.96
CA GLY A 161 18.87 14.64 -8.27
C GLY A 161 19.65 15.14 -7.05
N SER A 162 19.13 16.18 -6.39
CA SER A 162 19.67 16.71 -5.12
C SER A 162 19.56 15.71 -3.98
N SER A 163 20.18 16.02 -2.83
CA SER A 163 20.13 15.21 -1.59
C SER A 163 18.72 14.86 -1.07
N SER A 164 17.70 15.53 -1.57
CA SER A 164 16.28 15.30 -1.26
C SER A 164 15.59 14.28 -2.16
N THR A 165 16.26 13.77 -3.20
CA THR A 165 15.72 12.74 -4.08
C THR A 165 15.68 11.41 -3.31
N THR A 166 14.60 10.63 -3.44
CA THR A 166 14.49 9.32 -2.79
C THR A 166 13.99 8.26 -3.76
N ILE A 167 14.59 7.07 -3.74
CA ILE A 167 14.02 5.90 -4.39
C ILE A 167 13.53 4.98 -3.29
N THR A 168 12.23 4.68 -3.28
CA THR A 168 11.58 3.90 -2.24
C THR A 168 11.03 2.60 -2.80
N LEU A 169 11.38 1.46 -2.21
CA LEU A 169 10.86 0.14 -2.58
C LEU A 169 10.06 -0.43 -1.42
N SER A 170 8.84 -0.88 -1.69
CA SER A 170 7.97 -1.51 -0.69
C SER A 170 7.06 -2.59 -1.31
N SER A 171 6.43 -3.38 -0.45
CA SER A 171 5.55 -4.50 -0.78
C SER A 171 6.20 -5.51 -1.73
N ASN A 172 7.42 -5.97 -1.41
CA ASN A 172 8.23 -6.88 -2.24
C ASN A 172 8.65 -6.28 -3.60
N SER A 173 8.85 -4.97 -3.68
CA SER A 173 9.33 -4.32 -4.91
C SER A 173 10.76 -4.72 -5.25
N LYS A 174 11.12 -4.70 -6.53
CA LYS A 174 12.40 -5.21 -7.00
C LYS A 174 13.05 -4.33 -8.05
N ILE A 175 14.36 -4.12 -7.95
CA ILE A 175 15.20 -3.65 -9.06
C ILE A 175 16.16 -4.79 -9.42
N ALA A 176 15.99 -5.36 -10.61
CA ALA A 176 16.83 -6.43 -11.15
C ALA A 176 17.83 -5.86 -12.16
N ILE A 177 19.12 -5.96 -11.85
CA ILE A 177 20.23 -5.42 -12.63
C ILE A 177 20.89 -6.59 -13.36
N GLY A 178 20.50 -6.80 -14.61
CA GLY A 178 20.96 -7.83 -15.50
C GLY A 178 20.00 -9.01 -15.60
N ASN A 179 19.90 -9.58 -16.79
CA ASN A 179 19.07 -10.76 -17.08
C ASN A 179 19.75 -12.10 -16.70
N GLY A 180 20.87 -12.07 -15.98
CA GLY A 180 21.68 -13.25 -15.65
C GLY A 180 22.62 -13.71 -16.78
N SER A 181 22.48 -13.19 -18.01
CA SER A 181 23.43 -13.48 -19.10
C SER A 181 24.82 -12.92 -18.81
N LYS A 182 25.86 -13.71 -19.06
CA LYS A 182 27.26 -13.26 -18.98
C LYS A 182 27.59 -12.11 -19.95
N THR A 183 26.72 -11.75 -20.89
CA THR A 183 26.92 -10.59 -21.77
C THR A 183 26.24 -9.32 -21.28
N SER A 184 25.38 -9.42 -20.26
CA SER A 184 24.66 -8.29 -19.68
C SER A 184 25.62 -7.35 -18.94
N SER A 185 25.64 -6.08 -19.32
CA SER A 185 26.45 -5.01 -18.75
C SER A 185 25.61 -3.85 -18.19
N SER A 186 24.46 -4.18 -17.60
CA SER A 186 23.49 -3.20 -17.10
C SER A 186 23.96 -2.53 -15.80
N SER A 187 23.44 -1.34 -15.52
CA SER A 187 23.88 -0.57 -14.35
C SER A 187 22.76 0.16 -13.63
N PHE A 188 22.81 0.20 -12.30
CA PHE A 188 21.98 1.09 -11.48
C PHE A 188 22.86 2.05 -10.67
N THR A 189 22.72 3.35 -10.91
CA THR A 189 23.51 4.40 -10.27
C THR A 189 22.62 5.32 -9.44
N VAL A 190 23.00 5.57 -8.20
CA VAL A 190 22.37 6.53 -7.29
C VAL A 190 23.40 7.62 -6.98
N SER A 191 23.15 8.86 -7.41
CA SER A 191 24.07 10.00 -7.22
C SER A 191 23.39 11.15 -6.49
N GLY A 192 23.46 11.18 -5.16
CA GLY A 192 22.75 12.18 -4.34
C GLY A 192 21.47 11.72 -3.61
N PRO A 193 20.64 10.78 -4.12
CA PRO A 193 19.45 10.31 -3.43
C PRO A 193 19.70 9.34 -2.28
N THR A 194 18.68 9.20 -1.43
CA THR A 194 18.56 8.03 -0.53
C THR A 194 17.80 6.90 -1.24
N LEU A 195 18.36 5.69 -1.29
CA LEU A 195 17.61 4.48 -1.67
C LEU A 195 17.10 3.80 -0.39
N THR A 196 15.79 3.74 -0.23
CA THR A 196 15.11 3.10 0.90
C THR A 196 14.36 1.87 0.41
N MET A 197 14.65 0.72 1.02
CA MET A 197 13.95 -0.53 0.77
C MET A 197 13.24 -0.93 2.06
N PHE A 198 11.96 -1.25 1.96
CA PHE A 198 11.13 -1.80 3.02
C PHE A 198 10.93 -3.31 2.79
N ASP A 199 10.46 -4.04 3.80
CA ASP A 199 10.07 -5.45 3.72
C ASP A 199 11.06 -6.35 2.94
N ASN A 200 10.57 -7.31 2.16
CA ASN A 200 11.39 -8.19 1.32
C ASN A 200 11.65 -7.58 -0.08
N SER A 201 11.55 -6.25 -0.19
CA SER A 201 11.96 -5.54 -1.39
C SER A 201 13.46 -5.69 -1.62
N SER A 202 13.91 -5.65 -2.88
CA SER A 202 15.30 -6.01 -3.17
C SER A 202 15.91 -5.28 -4.36
N VAL A 203 17.24 -5.13 -4.31
CA VAL A 203 18.09 -4.84 -5.47
C VAL A 203 18.93 -6.09 -5.74
N VAL A 204 18.84 -6.63 -6.94
CA VAL A 204 19.51 -7.87 -7.35
C VAL A 204 20.50 -7.55 -8.47
N VAL A 205 21.76 -7.97 -8.34
CA VAL A 205 22.74 -7.92 -9.43
C VAL A 205 22.88 -9.32 -10.04
N GLY A 206 22.50 -9.49 -11.30
CA GLY A 206 22.35 -10.80 -11.94
C GLY A 206 23.67 -11.51 -12.24
N ASN A 207 24.77 -10.78 -12.44
CA ASN A 207 26.13 -11.32 -12.57
C ASN A 207 27.18 -10.19 -12.52
N ASN A 208 28.46 -10.57 -12.52
CA ASN A 208 29.62 -9.69 -12.40
C ASN A 208 29.79 -8.59 -13.46
N ASN A 209 29.14 -8.71 -14.62
CA ASN A 209 29.26 -7.70 -15.67
C ASN A 209 28.27 -6.56 -15.46
N ASN A 210 27.32 -6.72 -14.54
CA ASN A 210 26.38 -5.67 -14.15
C ASN A 210 26.89 -4.93 -12.91
N SER A 211 26.47 -3.68 -12.77
CA SER A 211 26.99 -2.80 -11.72
C SER A 211 25.89 -2.09 -10.94
N TYR A 212 26.16 -1.88 -9.66
CA TYR A 212 25.39 -0.99 -8.80
C TYR A 212 26.34 0.01 -8.15
N TYR A 213 26.01 1.30 -8.25
CA TYR A 213 26.83 2.39 -7.74
C TYR A 213 26.01 3.35 -6.88
N ASN A 214 26.56 3.77 -5.73
CA ASN A 214 25.97 4.81 -4.88
C ASN A 214 27.02 5.86 -4.49
N TRP A 215 26.78 7.12 -4.83
CA TRP A 215 27.67 8.26 -4.58
C TRP A 215 27.37 8.89 -3.22
N SER A 216 28.10 8.51 -2.18
CA SER A 216 28.04 9.24 -0.90
C SER A 216 29.08 10.37 -0.81
N THR A 217 30.15 10.39 -1.62
CA THR A 217 31.01 11.56 -1.91
C THR A 217 32.12 11.20 -2.91
N TYR A 218 32.24 11.97 -3.99
CA TYR A 218 33.45 12.08 -4.81
C TYR A 218 33.33 13.36 -5.66
N GLN A 219 34.45 14.02 -5.92
CA GLN A 219 34.55 15.07 -6.93
C GLN A 219 35.06 14.41 -8.21
N ALA A 220 34.37 14.63 -9.32
CA ALA A 220 34.81 14.12 -10.62
C ALA A 220 36.26 14.57 -10.90
N SER A 221 37.14 13.62 -11.19
CA SER A 221 38.27 13.94 -12.06
C SER A 221 37.76 13.89 -13.50
N PRO A 222 38.09 14.87 -14.37
CA PRO A 222 37.44 15.02 -15.65
C PRO A 222 37.81 13.89 -16.61
N ALA A 223 36.84 13.53 -17.44
CA ALA A 223 36.93 12.76 -18.67
C ALA A 223 38.35 12.49 -19.20
N ASN A 224 38.79 11.23 -19.17
CA ASN A 224 39.35 10.47 -20.30
C ASN A 224 39.88 9.10 -19.80
N SER A 225 39.83 8.08 -20.67
CA SER A 225 40.42 6.73 -20.55
C SER A 225 39.62 5.66 -19.79
N THR A 226 38.92 4.81 -20.55
CA THR A 226 38.97 3.33 -20.58
C THR A 226 39.11 2.49 -19.29
N HIS A 227 38.93 3.04 -18.09
CA HIS A 227 39.06 2.35 -16.80
C HIS A 227 37.89 2.70 -15.85
N ALA A 228 36.65 2.47 -16.28
CA ALA A 228 35.48 2.40 -15.39
C ALA A 228 35.38 1.01 -14.70
N THR A 229 36.51 0.40 -14.33
CA THR A 229 36.62 -1.05 -14.06
C THR A 229 36.66 -1.44 -12.59
N THR A 230 36.36 -0.55 -11.65
CA THR A 230 36.19 -0.90 -10.24
C THR A 230 35.14 -0.01 -9.59
N HIS A 231 34.68 -0.39 -8.39
CA HIS A 231 33.82 0.35 -7.45
C HIS A 231 32.36 -0.14 -7.29
N SER A 232 32.17 -1.45 -7.11
CA SER A 232 31.30 -1.91 -6.01
C SER A 232 32.00 -1.57 -4.69
N ARG A 233 31.37 -0.78 -3.82
CA ARG A 233 31.92 -0.50 -2.48
C ARG A 233 31.28 -1.39 -1.43
N SER A 234 32.14 -2.06 -0.67
CA SER A 234 31.85 -2.69 0.61
C SER A 234 31.11 -1.71 1.51
N THR A 235 29.84 -1.97 1.79
CA THR A 235 29.23 -1.44 3.01
C THR A 235 29.50 -2.48 4.09
N THR A 236 29.91 -2.06 5.28
CA THR A 236 30.29 -2.95 6.40
C THR A 236 29.20 -3.95 6.78
N ASN A 237 27.95 -3.73 6.35
CA ASN A 237 26.78 -4.55 6.67
C ASN A 237 25.99 -5.09 5.46
N ASN A 238 26.45 -4.90 4.21
CA ASN A 238 25.92 -5.59 3.03
C ASN A 238 27.02 -5.78 1.99
N ASN A 239 27.32 -7.05 1.72
CA ASN A 239 28.42 -7.46 0.87
C ASN A 239 28.00 -7.42 -0.61
N LEU A 240 27.77 -6.22 -1.15
CA LEU A 240 27.73 -5.98 -2.61
C LEU A 240 29.15 -5.94 -3.21
N ASN A 241 30.14 -6.59 -2.59
CA ASN A 241 31.51 -6.64 -3.09
C ASN A 241 31.64 -7.69 -4.20
N CYS A 242 31.64 -7.26 -5.45
CA CYS A 242 32.34 -7.97 -6.50
C CYS A 242 33.83 -7.62 -6.34
N GLY A 243 34.57 -8.46 -5.59
CA GLY A 243 35.94 -8.16 -5.14
C GLY A 243 36.92 -7.95 -6.28
N GLY A 244 37.77 -6.93 -6.19
CA GLY A 244 38.57 -6.38 -7.30
C GLY A 244 39.83 -7.13 -7.75
N ASN A 245 40.03 -8.42 -7.46
CA ASN A 245 41.19 -9.17 -7.96
C ASN A 245 40.84 -10.62 -8.31
N GLY A 246 40.92 -10.95 -9.61
CA GLY A 246 40.73 -12.30 -10.12
C GLY A 246 39.27 -12.62 -10.42
N GLN A 247 39.06 -13.33 -11.54
CA GLN A 247 37.79 -13.71 -12.16
C GLN A 247 36.61 -13.69 -11.18
N HIS A 248 35.97 -12.52 -11.15
CA HIS A 248 35.03 -12.08 -10.14
C HIS A 248 33.88 -13.08 -10.03
N SER A 249 33.63 -13.57 -8.82
CA SER A 249 32.58 -14.55 -8.51
C SER A 249 31.52 -13.92 -7.62
N CYS A 250 30.77 -12.94 -8.14
CA CYS A 250 29.47 -12.57 -7.60
C CYS A 250 28.47 -13.65 -8.03
N SER A 251 28.24 -14.63 -7.16
CA SER A 251 27.05 -15.48 -7.24
C SER A 251 25.83 -14.65 -6.83
N ALA A 252 25.33 -13.81 -7.75
CA ALA A 252 24.11 -13.01 -7.62
C ALA A 252 23.92 -12.29 -6.27
N PRO A 253 24.64 -11.19 -5.97
CA PRO A 253 24.48 -10.50 -4.71
C PRO A 253 23.14 -9.76 -4.72
N VAL A 254 22.31 -10.11 -3.73
CA VAL A 254 21.00 -9.49 -3.50
C VAL A 254 21.10 -8.64 -2.24
N VAL A 255 20.63 -7.40 -2.31
CA VAL A 255 20.32 -6.61 -1.12
C VAL A 255 18.83 -6.69 -0.88
N TYR A 256 18.45 -7.14 0.30
CA TYR A 256 17.07 -7.13 0.76
C TYR A 256 16.82 -5.93 1.66
N GLY A 257 15.58 -5.45 1.67
CA GLY A 257 15.05 -4.60 2.72
C GLY A 257 14.91 -5.36 4.06
N PRO A 258 14.63 -4.64 5.15
CA PRO A 258 14.62 -3.19 5.25
C PRO A 258 16.05 -2.63 5.24
N SER A 259 16.33 -1.63 4.40
CA SER A 259 17.63 -0.93 4.41
C SER A 259 17.51 0.46 3.80
N THR A 260 18.33 1.39 4.30
CA THR A 260 18.41 2.74 3.75
C THR A 260 19.86 3.06 3.40
N LEU A 261 20.07 3.40 2.15
CA LEU A 261 21.35 3.78 1.56
C LEU A 261 21.36 5.31 1.47
N THR A 262 22.03 5.97 2.42
CA THR A 262 22.09 7.44 2.47
C THR A 262 23.36 7.98 1.80
N THR A 263 23.42 9.30 1.66
CA THR A 263 24.50 10.05 1.04
C THR A 263 25.57 10.56 2.00
N SER A 264 25.51 10.24 3.29
CA SER A 264 26.61 10.58 4.20
C SER A 264 27.78 9.61 4.01
N ASN A 265 29.02 10.03 4.33
CA ASN A 265 30.26 9.21 4.29
C ASN A 265 30.20 7.89 5.10
N SER A 266 29.05 7.56 5.66
CA SER A 266 28.79 6.39 6.50
C SER A 266 28.33 5.16 5.72
N GLY A 267 28.17 5.22 4.39
CA GLY A 267 27.60 4.11 3.63
C GLY A 267 26.17 3.81 4.09
N LEU A 268 25.74 2.55 4.07
CA LEU A 268 24.52 2.11 4.77
C LEU A 268 24.56 2.61 6.22
N VAL A 269 23.81 3.66 6.52
CA VAL A 269 23.47 3.97 7.90
C VAL A 269 22.27 3.07 8.19
N PRO A 270 22.38 2.06 9.06
CA PRO A 270 21.17 1.48 9.61
C PRO A 270 20.45 2.66 10.26
N TRP A 271 19.33 3.11 9.69
CA TRP A 271 18.38 3.81 10.54
C TRP A 271 17.96 2.78 11.56
N ASN A 272 18.47 3.03 12.75
CA ASN A 272 18.08 2.55 14.05
C ASN A 272 16.56 2.67 14.25
N THR A 273 15.80 1.86 13.52
CA THR A 273 14.52 1.21 13.84
C THR A 273 14.27 0.22 12.70
N LEU A 274 14.58 -1.04 12.94
CA LEU A 274 14.36 -2.11 11.97
C LEU A 274 12.91 -2.56 12.13
N PRO A 275 12.05 -2.44 11.10
CA PRO A 275 10.69 -2.93 11.21
C PRO A 275 10.71 -4.44 11.46
N VAL A 276 9.81 -4.89 12.34
CA VAL A 276 9.61 -6.32 12.64
C VAL A 276 9.48 -7.11 11.33
N ILE A 277 10.33 -8.13 11.15
CA ILE A 277 10.22 -9.04 10.00
C ILE A 277 9.31 -10.20 10.40
N LEU A 278 8.04 -10.13 10.01
CA LEU A 278 7.07 -11.23 10.14
C LEU A 278 7.47 -12.43 9.27
N SER A 279 7.65 -13.60 9.87
CA SER A 279 7.72 -14.87 9.13
C SER A 279 6.35 -15.41 8.75
N GLY A 280 5.31 -15.06 9.49
CA GLY A 280 3.94 -15.47 9.19
C GLY A 280 2.93 -14.93 10.20
N PHE A 281 1.70 -14.78 9.75
CA PHE A 281 0.55 -14.41 10.56
C PHE A 281 -0.59 -15.39 10.30
N THR A 282 -1.27 -15.85 11.34
CA THR A 282 -2.34 -16.85 11.25
C THR A 282 -3.50 -16.43 12.14
N ALA A 283 -4.71 -16.81 11.73
CA ALA A 283 -5.92 -16.67 12.53
C ALA A 283 -6.76 -17.93 12.37
N ALA A 284 -7.24 -18.49 13.48
CA ALA A 284 -8.04 -19.71 13.50
C ALA A 284 -9.11 -19.66 14.59
N VAL A 285 -10.31 -20.18 14.30
CA VAL A 285 -11.40 -20.28 15.27
C VAL A 285 -11.13 -21.46 16.23
N ASN A 286 -11.25 -21.21 17.53
CA ASN A 286 -11.16 -22.24 18.58
C ASN A 286 -12.56 -22.80 18.92
N GLY A 287 -12.59 -23.96 19.59
CA GLY A 287 -13.81 -24.70 19.94
C GLY A 287 -14.82 -24.00 20.89
N GLY A 288 -14.59 -22.73 21.26
CA GLY A 288 -15.51 -21.90 22.04
C GLY A 288 -15.96 -20.62 21.31
N GLY A 289 -15.69 -20.50 20.00
CA GLY A 289 -16.05 -19.33 19.19
C GLY A 289 -15.06 -18.17 19.24
N SER A 290 -14.02 -18.24 20.07
CA SER A 290 -12.90 -17.29 20.07
C SER A 290 -11.98 -17.48 18.87
N VAL A 291 -11.25 -16.43 18.49
CA VAL A 291 -10.27 -16.49 17.41
C VAL A 291 -8.87 -16.41 18.00
N LYS A 292 -8.04 -17.44 17.76
CA LYS A 292 -6.62 -17.42 18.08
C LYS A 292 -5.84 -16.86 16.90
N LEU A 293 -5.07 -15.84 17.19
CA LEU A 293 -4.09 -15.24 16.29
C LEU A 293 -2.69 -15.66 16.72
N GLY A 294 -1.88 -16.07 15.75
CA GLY A 294 -0.50 -16.47 15.98
C GLY A 294 0.41 -15.84 14.95
N TRP A 295 1.54 -15.30 15.38
CA TRP A 295 2.55 -14.78 14.48
C TRP A 295 3.96 -15.05 14.99
N GLU A 296 4.89 -15.01 14.06
CA GLU A 296 6.30 -15.18 14.34
C GLU A 296 7.08 -14.04 13.73
N THR A 297 8.07 -13.56 14.47
CA THR A 297 9.00 -12.55 14.03
C THR A 297 10.35 -13.22 13.87
N LYS A 298 11.01 -13.05 12.71
CA LYS A 298 12.37 -13.58 12.53
C LYS A 298 13.40 -12.78 13.31
N MET A 299 13.14 -11.48 13.42
CA MET A 299 13.97 -10.49 14.08
C MET A 299 13.08 -9.31 14.49
N GLU A 300 13.39 -8.71 15.63
CA GLU A 300 12.75 -7.52 16.19
C GLU A 300 13.83 -6.52 16.54
N GLN A 301 13.65 -5.24 16.24
CA GLN A 301 14.61 -4.24 16.64
C GLN A 301 13.97 -2.86 16.75
N ASN A 302 14.05 -2.29 17.95
CA ASN A 302 13.26 -1.14 18.38
C ASN A 302 11.75 -1.36 18.23
N SER A 303 11.27 -2.60 18.32
CA SER A 303 9.86 -2.91 18.20
C SER A 303 9.17 -2.63 19.53
N SER A 304 8.18 -1.75 19.55
CA SER A 304 7.44 -1.44 20.78
C SER A 304 6.42 -2.53 21.04
N ARG A 305 5.45 -2.69 20.13
CA ARG A 305 4.30 -3.55 20.35
C ARG A 305 3.59 -3.89 19.05
N PHE A 306 2.81 -4.95 19.11
CA PHE A 306 1.85 -5.35 18.10
C PHE A 306 0.46 -4.88 18.56
N GLU A 307 -0.19 -4.02 17.79
CA GLU A 307 -1.62 -3.73 17.91
C GLU A 307 -2.38 -4.71 17.01
N ILE A 308 -3.22 -5.57 17.59
CA ILE A 308 -4.08 -6.49 16.86
C ILE A 308 -5.33 -5.73 16.49
N GLU A 309 -5.56 -5.55 15.18
CA GLU A 309 -6.71 -4.83 14.67
C GLU A 309 -7.70 -5.80 14.04
N ARG A 310 -8.99 -5.55 14.29
CA ARG A 310 -10.13 -6.29 13.75
C ARG A 310 -11.03 -5.39 12.93
N SER A 311 -11.63 -5.92 11.87
CA SER A 311 -12.66 -5.26 11.07
C SER A 311 -13.79 -6.22 10.72
N ALA A 312 -15.01 -5.69 10.57
CA ALA A 312 -16.17 -6.40 10.02
C ALA A 312 -16.20 -6.38 8.49
N THR A 313 -15.52 -5.41 7.87
CA THR A 313 -15.62 -5.09 6.44
C THR A 313 -14.28 -5.09 5.71
N GLY A 314 -13.17 -5.15 6.45
CA GLY A 314 -11.80 -5.00 5.93
C GLY A 314 -11.37 -3.55 5.69
N SER A 315 -12.24 -2.56 5.91
CA SER A 315 -11.96 -1.14 5.69
C SER A 315 -11.88 -0.31 6.98
N SER A 316 -12.71 -0.64 7.97
CA SER A 316 -12.78 0.07 9.25
C SER A 316 -12.22 -0.80 10.36
N TRP A 317 -11.10 -0.40 10.94
CA TRP A 317 -10.30 -1.21 11.84
C TRP A 317 -10.38 -0.69 13.28
N SER A 318 -10.55 -1.61 14.23
CA SER A 318 -10.51 -1.34 15.67
C SER A 318 -9.45 -2.21 16.34
N THR A 319 -8.60 -1.62 17.17
CA THR A 319 -7.64 -2.37 17.98
C THR A 319 -8.37 -3.19 19.04
N VAL A 320 -8.24 -4.51 18.98
CA VAL A 320 -8.86 -5.46 19.92
C VAL A 320 -7.88 -5.92 21.00
N GLY A 321 -6.58 -5.81 20.74
CA GLY A 321 -5.55 -6.19 21.70
C GLY A 321 -4.20 -5.60 21.36
N THR A 322 -3.31 -5.68 22.34
CA THR A 322 -1.93 -5.22 22.20
C THR A 322 -1.01 -6.24 22.86
N VAL A 323 0.06 -6.64 22.16
CA VAL A 323 1.09 -7.54 22.67
C VAL A 323 2.43 -6.82 22.58
N GLN A 324 3.16 -6.74 23.68
CA GLN A 324 4.49 -6.12 23.69
C GLN A 324 5.46 -6.99 22.86
N ALA A 325 6.27 -6.34 22.05
CA ALA A 325 7.37 -7.01 21.37
C ALA A 325 8.55 -7.19 22.35
N ASN A 326 9.55 -7.99 21.99
CA ASN A 326 10.77 -8.15 22.79
C ASN A 326 11.70 -6.94 22.70
N GLY A 327 11.32 -5.88 21.96
CA GLY A 327 12.14 -4.68 21.78
C GLY A 327 13.25 -4.91 20.77
N ASN A 328 14.23 -5.73 21.14
CA ASN A 328 15.36 -6.12 20.31
C ASN A 328 15.59 -7.63 20.44
N SER A 329 15.42 -8.38 19.35
CA SER A 329 15.67 -9.81 19.27
C SER A 329 16.22 -10.17 17.90
N SER A 330 17.37 -10.86 17.87
CA SER A 330 17.90 -11.51 16.66
C SER A 330 17.43 -12.96 16.49
N ASN A 331 16.61 -13.45 17.43
CA ASN A 331 16.07 -14.80 17.43
C ASN A 331 14.60 -14.78 17.02
N THR A 332 14.16 -15.88 16.39
CA THR A 332 12.75 -16.06 16.08
C THR A 332 11.92 -16.03 17.36
N SER A 333 10.93 -15.15 17.39
CA SER A 333 10.03 -14.98 18.53
C SER A 333 8.60 -15.27 18.10
N SER A 334 7.93 -16.15 18.83
CA SER A 334 6.55 -16.55 18.53
C SER A 334 5.60 -15.88 19.51
N TYR A 335 4.54 -15.30 18.97
CA TYR A 335 3.53 -14.57 19.70
C TYR A 335 2.15 -15.13 19.41
N SER A 336 1.24 -14.93 20.35
CA SER A 336 -0.16 -15.20 20.11
C SER A 336 -1.05 -14.23 20.87
N TYR A 337 -2.23 -14.03 20.33
CA TYR A 337 -3.30 -13.27 20.96
C TYR A 337 -4.61 -14.01 20.72
N THR A 338 -5.50 -14.03 21.70
CA THR A 338 -6.83 -14.64 21.54
C THR A 338 -7.89 -13.56 21.65
N ASP A 339 -8.62 -13.35 20.57
CA ASP A 339 -9.83 -12.54 20.58
C ASP A 339 -10.97 -13.37 21.18
N GLY A 340 -11.34 -13.06 22.42
CA GLY A 340 -12.41 -13.74 23.16
C GLY A 340 -13.82 -13.29 22.77
N SER A 341 -13.95 -12.23 21.97
CA SER A 341 -15.23 -11.62 21.63
C SER A 341 -15.27 -11.24 20.13
N PRO A 342 -14.96 -12.17 19.20
CA PRO A 342 -15.01 -11.87 17.79
C PRO A 342 -16.42 -11.45 17.36
N LEU A 343 -16.51 -10.66 16.29
CA LEU A 343 -17.80 -10.32 15.69
C LEU A 343 -18.45 -11.61 15.17
N GLN A 344 -19.77 -11.58 15.00
CA GLN A 344 -20.48 -12.68 14.34
C GLN A 344 -20.24 -12.65 12.83
N GLY A 345 -19.94 -13.79 12.22
CA GLY A 345 -19.69 -13.88 10.78
C GLY A 345 -18.24 -13.55 10.40
N ALA A 346 -18.04 -12.81 9.32
CA ALA A 346 -16.70 -12.51 8.81
C ALA A 346 -15.94 -11.55 9.73
N ASN A 347 -14.76 -11.99 10.18
CA ASN A 347 -13.81 -11.18 10.93
C ASN A 347 -12.51 -11.07 10.14
N TYR A 348 -12.10 -9.84 9.89
CA TYR A 348 -10.83 -9.51 9.26
C TYR A 348 -9.85 -9.08 10.34
N TYR A 349 -8.66 -9.67 10.36
CA TYR A 349 -7.62 -9.35 11.32
C TYR A 349 -6.35 -8.93 10.62
N ARG A 350 -5.64 -7.97 11.20
CA ARG A 350 -4.26 -7.62 10.84
C ARG A 350 -3.48 -7.22 12.07
N LEU A 351 -2.16 -7.30 11.97
CA LEU A 351 -1.24 -6.70 12.94
C LEU A 351 -0.85 -5.31 12.46
N LYS A 352 -0.88 -4.35 13.36
CA LYS A 352 -0.23 -3.06 13.25
C LYS A 352 0.99 -3.10 14.17
N MET A 353 2.15 -3.27 13.57
CA MET A 353 3.45 -3.37 14.23
C MET A 353 3.94 -1.95 14.47
N ILE A 354 4.16 -1.58 15.74
CA ILE A 354 4.56 -0.24 16.14
C ILE A 354 5.96 -0.31 16.73
N ASP A 355 6.84 0.54 16.23
CA ASP A 355 8.20 0.68 16.74
C ASP A 355 8.27 1.71 17.88
N LEU A 356 9.37 1.72 18.63
CA LEU A 356 9.59 2.61 19.78
C LEU A 356 9.62 4.09 19.38
N ASP A 357 9.86 4.40 18.12
CA ASP A 357 9.78 5.74 17.54
C ASP A 357 8.35 6.16 17.13
N GLY A 358 7.38 5.25 17.27
CA GLY A 358 5.97 5.45 16.94
C GLY A 358 5.61 5.22 15.47
N SER A 359 6.56 4.83 14.63
CA SER A 359 6.26 4.38 13.25
C SER A 359 5.46 3.07 13.26
N ALA A 360 4.69 2.84 12.20
CA ALA A 360 3.80 1.67 12.13
C ALA A 360 3.80 1.00 10.76
N VAL A 361 3.81 -0.33 10.74
CA VAL A 361 3.72 -1.19 9.55
C VAL A 361 2.62 -2.23 9.76
N TYR A 362 1.92 -2.63 8.70
CA TYR A 362 0.81 -3.59 8.78
C TYR A 362 1.18 -4.95 8.20
N SER A 363 0.63 -6.03 8.77
CA SER A 363 0.70 -7.38 8.20
C SER A 363 -0.27 -7.57 7.04
N GLU A 364 -0.20 -8.74 6.40
CA GLU A 364 -1.32 -9.26 5.62
C GLU A 364 -2.61 -9.38 6.46
N VAL A 365 -3.76 -9.34 5.80
CA VAL A 365 -5.06 -9.52 6.45
C VAL A 365 -5.43 -11.01 6.46
N LYS A 366 -5.82 -11.53 7.62
CA LYS A 366 -6.41 -12.86 7.74
C LYS A 366 -7.90 -12.75 7.98
N VAL A 367 -8.66 -13.61 7.31
CA VAL A 367 -10.12 -13.66 7.42
C VAL A 367 -10.50 -14.97 8.08
N VAL A 368 -11.35 -14.89 9.08
CA VAL A 368 -11.99 -16.06 9.70
C VAL A 368 -13.48 -15.81 9.81
N GLU A 369 -14.24 -16.86 9.59
CA GLU A 369 -15.69 -16.82 9.78
C GLU A 369 -16.02 -17.49 11.10
N THR A 370 -16.57 -16.72 12.03
CA THR A 370 -17.03 -17.24 13.31
C THR A 370 -18.50 -17.60 13.17
N ALA A 371 -18.81 -18.87 13.43
CA ALA A 371 -20.20 -19.30 13.55
C ALA A 371 -20.85 -18.52 14.69
N ALA A 372 -22.12 -18.16 14.52
CA ALA A 372 -22.96 -17.64 15.58
C ALA A 372 -22.94 -18.60 16.78
N VAL A 373 -22.13 -18.32 17.81
CA VAL A 373 -22.31 -19.00 19.09
C VAL A 373 -23.60 -18.41 19.67
N SER A 374 -24.67 -19.20 19.65
CA SER A 374 -25.91 -18.87 20.36
C SER A 374 -25.55 -18.75 21.84
N HIS A 375 -25.49 -17.52 22.38
CA HIS A 375 -25.15 -17.28 23.78
C HIS A 375 -26.36 -17.57 24.69
N ILE A 376 -27.51 -17.85 24.09
CA ILE A 376 -28.73 -18.22 24.76
C ILE A 376 -29.04 -19.67 24.42
N SER A 377 -29.30 -20.47 25.45
CA SER A 377 -30.05 -21.72 25.31
C SER A 377 -31.27 -21.64 26.22
N PHE A 378 -32.39 -22.20 25.77
CA PHE A 378 -33.61 -22.18 26.56
C PHE A 378 -34.43 -23.44 26.37
N PHE A 379 -35.02 -23.92 27.46
CA PHE A 379 -35.78 -25.16 27.49
C PHE A 379 -36.81 -25.18 28.63
N PRO A 380 -37.92 -25.92 28.48
CA PRO A 380 -38.35 -26.57 27.24
C PRO A 380 -38.85 -25.54 26.20
N ASN A 381 -38.73 -25.85 24.91
CA ASN A 381 -39.43 -25.17 23.82
C ASN A 381 -39.95 -26.25 22.85
N PRO A 382 -41.26 -26.52 22.74
CA PRO A 382 -42.38 -25.74 23.31
C PRO A 382 -42.44 -25.74 24.84
N ALA A 383 -42.74 -24.58 25.43
CA ALA A 383 -42.87 -24.39 26.88
C ALA A 383 -44.34 -24.46 27.32
N ARG A 384 -44.59 -24.95 28.55
CA ARG A 384 -45.94 -25.01 29.13
C ARG A 384 -46.07 -24.09 30.34
N ASP A 385 -45.44 -24.46 31.45
CA ASP A 385 -45.58 -23.73 32.72
C ASP A 385 -44.41 -22.81 33.03
N TYR A 386 -43.24 -23.15 32.51
CA TYR A 386 -42.03 -22.36 32.67
C TYR A 386 -41.10 -22.54 31.46
N VAL A 387 -40.15 -21.62 31.34
CA VAL A 387 -38.97 -21.77 30.48
C VAL A 387 -37.73 -21.39 31.29
N ASN A 388 -36.71 -22.24 31.20
CA ASN A 388 -35.37 -21.95 31.70
C ASN A 388 -34.56 -21.32 30.58
N VAL A 389 -33.87 -20.24 30.88
CA VAL A 389 -33.00 -19.53 29.95
C VAL A 389 -31.60 -19.51 30.55
N THR A 390 -30.67 -20.16 29.86
CA THR A 390 -29.26 -20.24 30.25
C THR A 390 -28.44 -19.32 29.35
N LEU A 391 -27.64 -18.48 30.00
CA LEU A 391 -26.78 -17.49 29.36
C LEU A 391 -25.34 -18.02 29.26
N GLY A 392 -24.99 -18.64 28.13
CA GLY A 392 -23.67 -19.22 27.89
C GLY A 392 -22.72 -18.24 27.21
N GLY A 393 -21.48 -18.12 27.70
CA GLY A 393 -20.38 -17.47 26.96
C GLY A 393 -20.49 -15.96 26.74
N MET A 394 -21.41 -15.25 27.40
CA MET A 394 -21.44 -13.78 27.31
C MET A 394 -20.29 -13.14 28.09
N ASN A 395 -19.64 -12.13 27.48
CA ASN A 395 -18.53 -11.40 28.08
C ASN A 395 -18.98 -10.36 29.11
N ALA A 396 -20.24 -9.90 29.05
CA ALA A 396 -20.80 -9.00 30.05
C ALA A 396 -21.17 -9.71 31.35
N ALA A 397 -20.90 -9.04 32.48
CA ALA A 397 -21.29 -9.53 33.80
C ALA A 397 -22.82 -9.67 33.96
N THR A 398 -23.61 -8.82 33.29
CA THR A 398 -25.07 -8.80 33.44
C THR A 398 -25.80 -8.64 32.12
N ALA A 399 -26.90 -9.36 31.96
CA ALA A 399 -27.83 -9.22 30.85
C ALA A 399 -29.28 -9.10 31.35
N THR A 400 -30.10 -8.39 30.56
CA THR A 400 -31.55 -8.27 30.76
C THR A 400 -32.24 -9.25 29.83
N VAL A 401 -32.99 -10.21 30.38
CA VAL A 401 -33.75 -11.22 29.65
C VAL A 401 -35.23 -10.84 29.68
N ARG A 402 -35.88 -10.80 28.52
CA ARG A 402 -37.28 -10.38 28.32
C ARG A 402 -38.09 -11.43 27.57
N ILE A 403 -39.34 -11.59 27.96
CA ILE A 403 -40.36 -12.27 27.15
C ILE A 403 -41.27 -11.20 26.57
N ILE A 404 -41.43 -11.20 25.25
CA ILE A 404 -42.12 -10.16 24.50
C ILE A 404 -43.24 -10.83 23.68
N ASN A 405 -44.41 -10.20 23.64
CA ASN A 405 -45.53 -10.67 22.80
C ASN A 405 -45.38 -10.23 21.34
N GLN A 406 -46.32 -10.65 20.49
CA GLN A 406 -46.31 -10.35 19.04
C GLN A 406 -46.53 -8.85 18.73
N ALA A 407 -47.07 -8.08 19.67
CA ALA A 407 -47.24 -6.64 19.57
C ALA A 407 -46.01 -5.85 20.06
N GLY A 408 -44.92 -6.54 20.44
CA GLY A 408 -43.71 -5.90 20.97
C GLY A 408 -43.78 -5.51 22.44
N ALA A 409 -44.86 -5.85 23.16
CA ALA A 409 -44.99 -5.54 24.58
C ALA A 409 -44.17 -6.52 25.44
N VAL A 410 -43.38 -5.98 26.37
CA VAL A 410 -42.61 -6.76 27.35
C VAL A 410 -43.55 -7.31 28.41
N LEU A 411 -43.65 -8.64 28.49
CA LEU A 411 -44.51 -9.35 29.43
C LEU A 411 -43.81 -9.66 30.75
N GLN A 412 -42.54 -10.04 30.69
CA GLN A 412 -41.68 -10.29 31.84
C GLN A 412 -40.25 -9.84 31.51
N GLU A 413 -39.55 -9.35 32.53
CA GLU A 413 -38.16 -8.94 32.46
C GLU A 413 -37.41 -9.44 33.71
N LYS A 414 -36.22 -9.98 33.53
CA LYS A 414 -35.31 -10.35 34.62
C LYS A 414 -33.87 -9.97 34.27
N LYS A 415 -33.11 -9.56 35.27
CA LYS A 415 -31.65 -9.43 35.16
C LYS A 415 -30.99 -10.75 35.52
N ALA A 416 -29.96 -11.13 34.78
CA ALA A 416 -29.26 -12.40 34.90
C ALA A 416 -27.76 -12.19 34.72
N GLN A 417 -26.94 -12.99 35.39
CA GLN A 417 -25.48 -12.97 35.24
C GLN A 417 -25.06 -14.00 34.17
N ALA A 418 -23.95 -13.75 33.48
CA ALA A 418 -23.39 -14.75 32.56
C ALA A 418 -23.09 -16.07 33.29
N GLY A 419 -23.34 -17.20 32.62
CA GLY A 419 -23.21 -18.54 33.20
C GLY A 419 -24.35 -18.98 34.11
N THR A 420 -25.35 -18.14 34.37
CA THR A 420 -26.52 -18.50 35.20
C THR A 420 -27.72 -18.91 34.36
N THR A 421 -28.63 -19.64 34.99
CA THR A 421 -29.94 -19.99 34.43
C THR A 421 -31.03 -19.23 35.16
N VAL A 422 -31.94 -18.62 34.40
CA VAL A 422 -33.09 -17.90 34.95
C VAL A 422 -34.38 -18.52 34.43
N THR A 423 -35.30 -18.81 35.36
CA THR A 423 -36.59 -19.41 35.05
C THR A 423 -37.68 -18.35 34.95
N PHE A 424 -38.49 -18.39 33.90
CA PHE A 424 -39.69 -17.56 33.73
C PHE A 424 -40.94 -18.41 33.93
N SER A 425 -41.88 -17.94 34.75
CA SER A 425 -43.19 -18.59 34.87
C SER A 425 -44.10 -18.11 33.74
N LEU A 426 -44.72 -19.06 33.06
CA LEU A 426 -45.53 -18.82 31.88
C LEU A 426 -47.02 -19.06 32.12
N GLN A 427 -47.42 -19.43 33.35
CA GLN A 427 -48.77 -19.84 33.75
C GLN A 427 -49.89 -18.90 33.28
N GLN A 428 -49.58 -17.60 33.23
CA GLN A 428 -50.50 -16.52 32.85
C GLN A 428 -50.58 -16.24 31.34
N TYR A 429 -49.82 -16.96 30.52
CA TYR A 429 -49.75 -16.73 29.07
C TYR A 429 -50.49 -17.81 28.28
N THR A 430 -51.18 -17.36 27.23
CA THR A 430 -51.95 -18.19 26.31
C THR A 430 -51.03 -18.93 25.32
N THR A 431 -51.55 -19.96 24.67
CA THR A 431 -50.84 -20.66 23.58
C THR A 431 -50.49 -19.69 22.46
N GLY A 432 -49.25 -19.71 21.98
CA GLY A 432 -48.80 -18.85 20.89
C GLY A 432 -47.29 -18.67 20.81
N PHE A 433 -46.86 -17.88 19.82
CA PHE A 433 -45.46 -17.49 19.66
C PHE A 433 -45.14 -16.20 20.42
N TYR A 434 -44.00 -16.23 21.08
CA TYR A 434 -43.40 -15.15 21.84
C TYR A 434 -41.94 -14.97 21.43
N ILE A 435 -41.37 -13.81 21.74
CA ILE A 435 -39.96 -13.51 21.51
C ILE A 435 -39.26 -13.51 22.87
N LEU A 436 -38.24 -14.35 22.99
CA LEU A 436 -37.27 -14.27 24.07
C LEU A 436 -36.14 -13.34 23.61
N SER A 437 -35.91 -12.24 24.29
CA SER A 437 -34.87 -11.26 23.97
C SER A 437 -33.88 -11.17 25.13
N VAL A 438 -32.58 -11.12 24.83
CA VAL A 438 -31.53 -10.88 25.81
C VAL A 438 -30.73 -9.68 25.36
N MET A 439 -30.59 -8.72 26.26
CA MET A 439 -29.79 -7.51 26.05
C MET A 439 -28.71 -7.44 27.11
N SER A 440 -27.49 -7.65 26.67
CA SER A 440 -26.28 -7.58 27.48
C SER A 440 -25.91 -6.13 27.81
N SER A 441 -25.24 -5.89 28.94
CA SER A 441 -24.76 -4.55 29.31
C SER A 441 -23.68 -4.00 28.38
N ASP A 442 -23.02 -4.86 27.59
CA ASP A 442 -22.05 -4.46 26.56
C ASP A 442 -22.73 -4.06 25.22
N GLY A 443 -24.05 -4.09 25.15
CA GLY A 443 -24.83 -3.75 23.95
C GLY A 443 -25.16 -4.94 23.05
N THR A 444 -24.68 -6.15 23.35
CA THR A 444 -25.05 -7.36 22.61
C THR A 444 -26.54 -7.65 22.76
N HIS A 445 -27.25 -7.89 21.65
CA HIS A 445 -28.66 -8.23 21.65
C HIS A 445 -28.91 -9.50 20.84
N GLU A 446 -29.59 -10.47 21.45
CA GLU A 446 -29.96 -11.72 20.80
C GLU A 446 -31.45 -12.02 21.07
N SER A 447 -32.15 -12.52 20.05
CA SER A 447 -33.58 -12.83 20.15
C SER A 447 -33.91 -14.19 19.57
N SER A 448 -34.72 -14.97 20.27
CA SER A 448 -35.14 -16.32 19.89
C SER A 448 -36.66 -16.48 19.98
N LYS A 449 -37.20 -17.36 19.14
CA LYS A 449 -38.63 -17.66 19.10
C LYS A 449 -39.00 -18.70 20.16
N LEU A 450 -39.87 -18.33 21.09
CA LEU A 450 -40.44 -19.19 22.12
C LEU A 450 -41.87 -19.58 21.74
N LEU A 451 -42.17 -20.88 21.71
CA LEU A 451 -43.53 -21.37 21.55
C LEU A 451 -44.09 -21.77 22.93
N ILE A 452 -45.18 -21.15 23.35
CA ILE A 452 -45.94 -21.56 24.54
C ILE A 452 -47.11 -22.42 24.07
N ASN A 453 -47.26 -23.61 24.64
CA ASN A 453 -48.33 -24.55 24.31
C ASN A 453 -49.10 -25.01 25.55
N ARG A 454 -50.34 -24.54 25.70
CA ARG A 454 -51.34 -25.05 26.65
C ARG A 454 -52.09 -26.18 25.95
N MET A 455 -51.65 -27.42 26.15
CA MET A 455 -52.50 -28.59 25.99
C MET A 455 -53.27 -28.86 27.28
#